data_AF-A0A357LBQ5-F1
#
_entry.id   AF-A0A357LBQ5-F1
#
_cell.length_a   1.000
_cell.length_b   1.000
_cell.length_c   1.000
_cell.angle_alpha   90.00
_cell.angle_beta   90.00
_cell.angle_gamma   90.00
#
_symmetry.space_group_name_H-M   'P 1'
#
loop_
_entity.id
_entity.type
_entity.pdbx_description
1 polymer ?
#
loop_
_entity_poly.entity_id
_entity_poly.type
_entity_poly.pdbx_seq_one_letter_code
_entity_poly.pdbx_strand_id
1 'polypeptide(L)' 'MEDDRPKEAPDLTLEKLGKQDLYTMSVGDLRARIESLKTEVARCEAAIASRNDTRSAADKLFRF' A
#
# COMPACT_ATOMS: atom_id res chain seq x y z
N MET A 1 -12.53 27.74 5.60
CA MET A 1 -11.78 27.00 6.62
C MET A 1 -12.55 25.72 6.92
N GLU A 2 -12.41 24.67 6.10
CA GLU A 2 -13.20 23.43 6.24
C GLU A 2 -12.44 22.18 5.78
N ASP A 3 -11.13 22.10 6.03
CA ASP A 3 -10.38 20.86 5.73
C ASP A 3 -9.35 20.53 6.80
N ASP A 4 -9.77 20.56 8.07
CA ASP A 4 -9.00 20.05 9.21
C ASP A 4 -9.69 18.84 9.86
N ARG A 5 -10.35 18.02 9.03
CA ARG A 5 -10.84 16.72 9.50
C ARG A 5 -9.63 15.78 9.57
N PRO A 6 -9.39 15.09 10.70
CA PRO A 6 -8.36 14.07 10.78
C PRO A 6 -8.59 13.05 9.67
N LYS A 7 -7.66 12.96 8.71
CA LYS A 7 -7.68 11.91 7.71
C LYS A 7 -7.53 10.59 8.46
N GLU A 8 -8.50 9.68 8.30
CA GLU A 8 -8.42 8.36 8.92
C GLU A 8 -7.07 7.73 8.61
N ALA A 9 -6.43 7.19 9.64
CA ALA A 9 -5.16 6.49 9.46
C ALA A 9 -5.37 5.32 8.48
N PRO A 10 -4.40 5.05 7.60
CA PRO A 10 -4.51 3.92 6.68
C PRO A 10 -4.61 2.61 7.48
N ASP A 11 -5.47 1.71 7.03
CA ASP A 11 -5.61 0.36 7.60
C ASP A 11 -4.40 -0.49 7.24
N LEU A 12 -3.41 -0.52 8.14
CA LEU A 12 -2.18 -1.31 7.98
C LEU A 12 -2.38 -2.79 8.33
N THR A 13 -3.45 -3.15 9.03
CA THR A 13 -3.72 -4.53 9.47
C THR A 13 -4.51 -5.32 8.42
N LEU A 14 -5.04 -4.64 7.40
CA LEU A 14 -5.88 -5.21 6.35
C LEU A 14 -7.12 -5.91 6.94
N GLU A 15 -7.66 -5.35 8.03
CA GLU A 15 -8.72 -5.98 8.82
C GLU A 15 -9.96 -6.33 7.99
N LYS A 16 -10.37 -5.41 7.11
CA LYS A 16 -11.53 -5.62 6.23
C LYS A 16 -11.27 -6.76 5.23
N LEU A 17 -10.05 -6.87 4.72
CA LEU A 17 -9.65 -7.91 3.78
C LEU A 17 -9.61 -9.28 4.49
N GLY A 18 -9.07 -9.34 5.71
CA GLY A 18 -8.95 -10.57 6.51
C GLY A 18 -10.29 -11.14 6.98
N LYS A 19 -11.33 -10.31 7.13
CA LYS A 19 -12.68 -10.74 7.51
C LYS A 19 -13.47 -11.40 6.36
N GLN A 20 -12.96 -11.40 5.13
CA GLN A 20 -13.65 -11.99 3.97
C GLN A 20 -13.42 -13.51 3.93
N ASP A 21 -14.50 -14.29 3.98
CA ASP A 21 -14.44 -15.75 4.00
C ASP A 21 -14.07 -16.33 2.62
N LEU A 22 -12.88 -16.91 2.53
CA LEU A 22 -12.34 -17.51 1.31
C LEU A 22 -13.04 -18.81 0.92
N TYR A 23 -13.68 -19.53 1.85
CA TYR A 23 -14.36 -20.80 1.55
C TYR A 23 -15.56 -20.62 0.61
N THR A 24 -16.12 -19.41 0.56
CA THR A 24 -17.25 -19.06 -0.32
C THR A 24 -16.81 -18.60 -1.71
N MET A 25 -15.50 -18.43 -1.94
CA MET A 25 -14.96 -17.89 -3.18
C MET A 25 -14.63 -19.01 -4.18
N SER A 26 -14.91 -18.78 -5.46
CA SER A 26 -14.47 -19.71 -6.51
C SER A 26 -12.96 -19.61 -6.72
N VAL A 27 -12.37 -20.61 -7.41
CA VAL A 27 -10.96 -20.56 -7.82
C VAL A 27 -10.67 -19.32 -8.69
N GLY A 28 -11.63 -18.91 -9.52
CA GLY A 28 -11.50 -17.69 -10.34
C GLY A 28 -11.43 -16.43 -9.49
N ASP A 29 -12.30 -16.33 -8.48
CA ASP A 29 -12.31 -15.19 -7.55
C ASP A 29 -11.02 -15.12 -6.74
N LEU A 30 -10.54 -16.26 -6.26
CA LEU A 30 -9.27 -16.35 -5.53
C LEU A 30 -8.08 -15.92 -6.41
N ARG A 31 -8.07 -16.30 -7.69
CA ARG A 31 -7.04 -15.84 -8.64
C ARG A 31 -7.11 -14.33 -8.86
N ALA A 32 -8.30 -13.78 -9.11
CA ALA A 32 -8.48 -12.34 -9.31
C ALA A 32 -8.08 -11.53 -8.06
N ARG A 33 -8.42 -12.04 -6.87
CA ARG A 33 -8.01 -11.47 -5.59
C ARG A 33 -6.49 -11.46 -5.44
N ILE A 34 -5.81 -12.57 -5.73
CA ILE A 34 -4.34 -12.67 -5.64
C ILE A 34 -3.67 -11.65 -6.57
N GLU A 35 -4.11 -11.54 -7.83
CA GLU A 35 -3.51 -10.60 -8.78
C GLU A 35 -3.71 -9.14 -8.35
N SER A 36 -4.87 -8.82 -7.77
CA SER A 36 -5.13 -7.50 -7.20
C SER A 36 -4.20 -7.19 -6.03
N LEU A 37 -4.00 -8.16 -5.13
CA LEU A 37 -3.10 -8.00 -3.97
C LEU A 37 -1.64 -7.84 -4.39
N LYS A 38 -1.16 -8.60 -5.38
CA LYS A 38 0.19 -8.43 -5.92
C LYS A 38 0.42 -7.05 -6.53
N THR A 39 -0.58 -6.54 -7.25
CA THR A 39 -0.54 -5.19 -7.83
C THR A 39 -0.39 -4.14 -6.72
N GLU A 40 -1.12 -4.31 -5.61
CA GLU A 40 -1.04 -3.40 -4.47
C GLU A 40 0.32 -3.50 -3.75
N VAL A 41 0.89 -4.69 -3.61
CA VAL A 41 2.26 -4.88 -3.09
C VAL A 41 3.27 -4.13 -3.96
N ALA A 42 3.22 -4.28 -5.28
CA ALA A 42 4.11 -3.57 -6.21
C ALA A 42 3.96 -2.03 -6.09
N ARG A 43 2.73 -1.54 -5.88
CA ARG A 43 2.48 -0.11 -5.65
C ARG A 43 3.13 0.39 -4.36
N CYS A 44 3.03 -0.38 -3.28
CA CYS A 44 3.70 -0.07 -2.00
C CYS A 44 5.22 -0.06 -2.15
N GLU A 45 5.79 -1.07 -2.81
CA GLU A 45 7.24 -1.16 -3.06
C GLU A 45 7.74 0.02 -3.90
N ALA A 46 7.02 0.40 -4.96
CA ALA A 46 7.35 1.58 -5.78
C ALA A 46 7.33 2.88 -4.96
N ALA A 47 6.34 3.05 -4.08
CA ALA A 47 6.26 4.21 -3.20
C ALA A 47 7.42 4.26 -2.18
N ILE A 48 7.88 3.10 -1.68
CA ILE A 48 9.05 2.99 -0.81
C ILE A 48 10.32 3.38 -1.60
N ALA A 49 10.50 2.81 -2.79
CA ALA A 49 11.65 3.10 -3.64
C ALA A 49 11.76 4.60 -3.95
N SER A 50 10.65 5.22 -4.39
CA SER A 50 10.60 6.66 -4.69
C SER A 50 11.01 7.55 -3.50
N ARG A 51 10.58 7.19 -2.28
CA ARG A 51 10.94 7.93 -1.06
C ARG A 51 12.43 7.74 -0.68
N ASN A 52 12.95 6.52 -0.86
CA ASN A 52 14.36 6.23 -0.61
C ASN A 52 15.28 6.91 -1.62
N ASP A 53 14.90 6.96 -2.90
CA ASP A 53 15.66 7.67 -3.94
C ASP A 53 15.69 9.17 -3.66
N THR A 54 14.56 9.74 -3.24
CA THR A 54 14.48 11.14 -2.81
C THR A 54 15.40 11.42 -1.63
N ARG A 55 15.44 10.53 -0.64
CA ARG A 55 16.34 10.65 0.51
C ARG A 55 17.82 10.51 0.12
N SER A 56 18.15 9.56 -0.73
CA SER A 56 19.53 9.34 -1.21
C SER A 56 20.03 10.53 -2.05
N ALA A 57 19.15 11.14 -2.84
CA ALA A 57 19.46 12.37 -3.57
C ALA A 57 19.68 13.56 -2.63
N ALA A 58 18.85 13.71 -1.58
CA ALA A 58 19.02 14.74 -0.57
C ALA A 58 20.32 14.56 0.24
N ASP A 59 20.62 13.35 0.71
CA ASP A 59 21.83 13.08 1.51
C ASP A 59 23.14 13.39 0.75
N LYS A 60 23.13 13.27 -0.59
CA LYS A 60 24.26 13.67 -1.45
C LYS A 60 24.39 15.18 -1.63
N LEU A 61 23.29 15.93 -1.52
CA LEU A 61 23.27 17.38 -1.65
C LEU A 61 23.71 18.09 -0.36
N PHE A 62 23.51 17.47 0.81
CA PHE A 62 23.83 18.05 2.12
C PHE A 62 25.19 17.61 2.72
N ARG A 63 25.98 16.81 1.99
CA ARG A 63 27.36 16.46 2.37
C ARG A 63 28.35 17.13 1.40
N PHE A 64 28.57 18.42 1.62
CA PHE A 64 29.72 19.19 1.15
C PHE A 64 30.41 19.82 2.35
#